data_AF-A0A3M1ZVY7-F1
#
_entry.id   AF-A0A3M1ZVY7-F1
#
_cell.length_a   1.000
_cell.length_b   1.000
_cell.length_c   1.000
_cell.angle_alpha   90.00
_cell.angle_beta   90.00
_cell.angle_gamma   90.00
#
_symmetry.space_group_name_H-M   'P 1'
#
loop_
_entity.id
_entity.type
_entity.pdbx_description
1 polymer ?
#
loop_
_entity_poly.entity_id
_entity_poly.type
_entity_poly.pdbx_seq_one_letter_code
_entity_poly.pdbx_strand_id
1 'polypeptide(L)' 'LRWRYETGGPVISSPTIVDNVVYIGSVDHHIYALPV' A
#
# COMPACT_ATOMS: atom_id res chain seq x y z
N LEU A 1 8.54 15.19 0.88
CA LEU A 1 7.66 14.01 0.75
C LEU A 1 6.80 14.22 -0.50
N ARG A 2 6.72 13.26 -1.43
CA ARG A 2 5.85 13.41 -2.61
C ARG A 2 4.38 13.14 -2.29
N TRP A 3 4.10 12.15 -1.45
CA TRP A 3 2.77 11.85 -0.94
C TRP A 3 2.85 10.99 0.34
N ARG A 4 1.73 10.86 1.04
CA ARG A 4 1.52 9.95 2.17
C ARG A 4 0.11 9.37 2.10
N TYR A 5 -0.04 8.13 2.50
CA TYR A 5 -1.33 7.45 2.64
C TYR A 5 -1.37 6.72 3.98
N GLU A 6 -2.53 6.73 4.65
CA GLU A 6 -2.75 6.06 5.93
C GLU A 6 -3.59 4.80 5.69
N THR A 7 -3.06 3.65 6.08
CA THR A 7 -3.77 2.37 6.11
C THR A 7 -4.52 2.22 7.44
N GLY A 8 -5.52 1.34 7.49
CA GLY A 8 -6.29 1.08 8.71
C GLY A 8 -5.52 0.25 9.76
N GLY A 9 -4.42 -0.39 9.37
CA GLY A 9 -3.57 -1.20 10.24
C GLY A 9 -2.09 -1.18 9.84
N PRO A 10 -1.22 -1.84 10.62
CA PRO A 10 0.20 -1.94 10.31
C PRO A 10 0.48 -2.57 8.95
N VAL A 11 1.46 -2.04 8.22
CA VAL A 11 2.03 -2.65 7.02
C VAL A 11 3.24 -3.49 7.43
N ILE A 12 3.12 -4.81 7.32
CA ILE A 12 4.18 -5.77 7.69
C ILE A 12 4.78 -6.50 6.48
N SER A 13 4.15 -6.39 5.31
CA SER A 13 4.62 -6.96 4.04
C SER A 13 5.37 -5.94 3.20
N SER A 14 6.27 -6.41 2.33
CA SER A 14 6.90 -5.56 1.31
C SER A 14 5.88 -5.13 0.24
N PRO A 15 5.80 -3.83 -0.13
CA PRO A 15 4.96 -3.38 -1.24
C PRO A 15 5.52 -3.87 -2.59
N THR A 16 4.65 -4.00 -3.60
CA THR A 16 5.03 -4.37 -4.97
C THR A 16 4.41 -3.41 -5.98
N ILE A 17 5.13 -3.08 -7.05
CA ILE A 17 4.64 -2.22 -8.13
C ILE A 17 4.35 -3.05 -9.37
N VAL A 18 3.15 -2.90 -9.94
CA VAL A 18 2.74 -3.47 -11.23
C VAL A 18 1.91 -2.40 -11.96
N ASP A 19 2.19 -2.13 -13.23
CA ASP A 19 1.44 -1.20 -14.09
C ASP A 19 1.15 0.18 -13.45
N ASN A 20 2.19 0.82 -12.89
CA ASN A 20 2.12 2.11 -12.18
C ASN A 20 1.16 2.14 -10.97
N VAL A 21 0.88 0.97 -10.38
CA VAL A 21 0.13 0.83 -9.14
C VAL A 21 1.01 0.15 -8.10
N VAL A 22 1.10 0.75 -6.91
CA VAL A 22 1.71 0.11 -5.74
C VAL A 22 0.64 -0.65 -4.96
N TYR A 23 0.91 -1.93 -4.75
CA TYR A 23 0.10 -2.86 -3.96
C TYR A 23 0.71 -3.04 -2.58
N ILE A 24 -0.09 -2.83 -1.54
CA ILE A 24 0.34 -2.84 -0.14
C ILE A 24 -0.62 -3.72 0.65
N GLY A 25 -0.11 -4.79 1.26
CA GLY A 25 -0.86 -5.59 2.23
C GLY A 25 -0.83 -4.94 3.62
N SER A 26 -1.99 -4.89 4.28
CA SER A 26 -2.14 -4.37 5.64
C SER A 26 -2.76 -5.42 6.57
N VAL A 27 -2.45 -5.32 7.86
CA VAL A 27 -3.03 -6.17 8.91
C VAL A 27 -4.53 -5.89 9.13
N ASP A 28 -5.07 -4.80 8.59
CA ASP A 28 -6.51 -4.47 8.61
C ASP A 28 -7.37 -5.33 7.66
N HIS A 29 -6.81 -6.40 7.10
CA HIS A 29 -7.45 -7.32 6.16
C HIS A 29 -7.74 -6.74 4.77
N HIS A 30 -7.10 -5.62 4.39
CA HIS A 30 -7.18 -5.05 3.04
C HIS A 30 -5.85 -5.11 2.28
N ILE A 31 -5.97 -5.13 0.95
CA ILE A 31 -4.88 -4.81 0.03
C ILE A 31 -5.19 -3.43 -0.57
N TYR A 32 -4.28 -2.49 -0.38
CA TYR A 32 -4.39 -1.16 -0.95
C TYR A 32 -3.70 -1.13 -2.32
N ALA A 33 -4.33 -0.46 -3.28
CA ALA A 33 -3.79 -0.21 -4.61
C ALA A 33 -3.76 1.30 -4.83
N LEU A 34 -2.57 1.88 -4.89
CA LEU A 34 -2.38 3.33 -5.04
C LEU A 34 -1.61 3.63 -6.33
N PRO A 35 -1.98 4.69 -7.07
CA PRO A 35 -1.20 5.14 -8.22
C PRO A 35 0.17 5.68 -7.77
N VAL A 36 1.21 5.41 -8.57
CA VAL A 36 2.58 5.89 -8.34
C VAL A 36 2.91 7.09 -9.21
#